data_AF-A0A453E138-F1
#
_entry.id   AF-A0A453E138-F1
#
_cell.length_a   1.000
_cell.length_b   1.000
_cell.length_c   1.000
_cell.angle_alpha   90.00
_cell.angle_beta   90.00
_cell.angle_gamma   90.00
#
_symmetry.space_group_name_H-M   'P 1'
#
loop_
_entity.id
_entity.type
_entity.pdbx_description
1 polymer ?
#
loop_
_entity_poly.entity_id
_entity_poly.type
_entity_poly.pdbx_seq_one_letter_code
_entity_poly.pdbx_strand_id
1 'polypeptide(L)'
;MHPALKFHNDGEPEYMLKMVTNQRLTKKDPERDVRHFELEDPSSAVHYQVGDALEILPSQNPSAVNAFIKRCNLDPDCYISIRAKGGDEVSKSSPVNGLMDRIKLKTFVALTMDVASASPGRYFYEIMSYFATAQHEKERLHCFATTEDEKERLQKKRLQKERLEEFASPEGRDGLYQYNHKE
;
A
#
# COMPACT_ATOMS: atom_id res chain seq x y z
N MET A 1 -4.64 -19.04 15.71
CA MET A 1 -5.48 -18.77 14.53
C MET A 1 -4.95 -17.54 13.83
N HIS A 2 -4.99 -17.54 12.50
CA HIS A 2 -4.41 -16.49 11.67
C HIS A 2 -5.32 -15.24 11.70
N PRO A 3 -4.81 -14.02 11.77
CA PRO A 3 -5.67 -12.83 11.90
C PRO A 3 -6.24 -12.28 10.59
N ALA A 4 -5.79 -12.75 9.42
CA ALA A 4 -6.50 -12.48 8.16
C ALA A 4 -7.93 -13.06 8.16
N LEU A 5 -8.20 -14.02 9.06
CA LEU A 5 -9.43 -14.79 9.17
C LEU A 5 -10.66 -14.00 9.67
N LYS A 6 -10.56 -12.67 9.76
CA LYS A 6 -11.63 -11.78 10.24
C LYS A 6 -12.15 -10.82 9.16
N PHE A 7 -11.52 -10.78 7.99
CA PHE A 7 -11.84 -9.79 6.96
C PHE A 7 -12.63 -10.38 5.78
N HIS A 8 -12.85 -11.71 5.74
CA HIS A 8 -13.73 -12.36 4.77
C HIS A 8 -15.08 -12.65 5.43
N ASN A 9 -16.15 -12.06 4.89
CA ASN A 9 -17.44 -11.91 5.56
C ASN A 9 -18.57 -12.72 4.90
N ASP A 10 -18.29 -13.92 4.39
CA ASP A 10 -19.30 -14.74 3.70
C ASP A 10 -19.76 -15.99 4.47
N GLY A 11 -19.36 -16.15 5.74
CA GLY A 11 -19.86 -17.24 6.58
C GLY A 11 -19.41 -18.65 6.14
N GLU A 12 -18.54 -18.74 5.14
CA GLU A 12 -17.91 -20.00 4.74
C GLU A 12 -16.76 -20.35 5.69
N PRO A 13 -16.61 -21.65 6.06
CA PRO A 13 -15.51 -22.12 6.88
C PRO A 13 -14.18 -22.00 6.12
N GLU A 14 -13.17 -21.46 6.79
CA GLU A 14 -11.82 -21.37 6.25
C GLU A 14 -11.05 -22.66 6.54
N TYR A 15 -10.30 -23.14 5.54
CA TYR A 15 -9.60 -24.43 5.62
C TYR A 15 -8.09 -24.25 5.52
N MET A 16 -7.35 -24.95 6.39
CA MET A 16 -5.90 -25.11 6.24
C MET A 16 -5.62 -26.32 5.36
N LEU A 17 -5.49 -26.07 4.05
CA LEU A 17 -5.09 -27.08 3.09
C LEU A 17 -3.57 -27.28 3.08
N LYS A 18 -3.14 -28.52 2.92
CA LYS A 18 -1.73 -28.87 2.82
C LYS A 18 -1.32 -28.93 1.36
N MET A 19 -0.36 -28.10 0.95
CA MET A 19 0.23 -28.20 -0.39
C MET A 19 1.09 -29.47 -0.49
N VAL A 20 0.66 -30.42 -1.31
CA VAL A 20 1.36 -31.70 -1.52
C VAL A 20 2.18 -31.71 -2.80
N THR A 21 1.78 -30.93 -3.80
CA THR A 21 2.52 -30.77 -5.06
C THR A 21 2.72 -29.29 -5.39
N ASN A 22 3.93 -28.95 -5.84
CA ASN A 22 4.30 -27.65 -6.38
C ASN A 22 5.24 -27.87 -7.57
N GLN A 23 4.65 -28.02 -8.75
CA GLN A 23 5.36 -28.39 -9.96
C GLN A 23 5.38 -27.24 -10.94
N ARG A 24 6.58 -26.85 -11.40
CA ARG A 24 6.71 -25.90 -12.50
C ARG A 24 6.36 -26.58 -13.84
N LEU A 25 5.47 -25.95 -14.60
CA LEU A 25 5.01 -26.41 -15.91
C LEU A 25 5.81 -25.78 -17.06
N THR A 26 6.33 -24.57 -16.88
CA THR A 26 7.21 -23.94 -17.88
C THR A 26 8.61 -24.54 -17.85
N LYS A 27 9.28 -24.58 -19.01
CA LYS A 27 10.73 -24.80 -19.07
C LYS A 27 11.44 -23.68 -18.27
N LYS A 28 12.75 -23.83 -18.01
CA LYS A 28 13.58 -22.82 -17.31
C LYS A 28 13.78 -21.52 -18.11
N ASP A 29 12.70 -20.94 -18.59
CA ASP A 29 12.61 -19.64 -19.21
C ASP A 29 12.37 -18.59 -18.11
N PRO A 30 13.16 -17.52 -18.02
CA PRO A 30 13.02 -16.51 -16.97
C PRO A 30 11.76 -15.65 -17.09
N GLU A 31 11.10 -15.58 -18.25
CA GLU A 31 10.00 -14.63 -18.45
C GLU A 31 8.69 -15.06 -17.77
N ARG A 32 8.42 -16.37 -17.65
CA ARG A 32 7.15 -16.89 -17.11
C ARG A 32 7.36 -18.14 -16.26
N ASP A 33 6.95 -18.08 -14.99
CA ASP A 33 6.89 -19.22 -14.07
C ASP A 33 5.43 -19.63 -13.87
N VAL A 34 4.97 -20.65 -14.60
CA VAL A 34 3.62 -21.23 -14.43
C VAL A 34 3.75 -22.51 -13.62
N ARG A 35 2.92 -22.65 -12.59
CA ARG A 35 2.98 -23.77 -11.63
C ARG A 35 1.65 -24.48 -11.46
N HIS A 36 1.73 -25.78 -11.26
CA HIS A 36 0.66 -26.66 -10.81
C HIS A 36 0.79 -26.88 -9.30
N PHE A 37 -0.30 -26.64 -8.58
CA PHE A 37 -0.39 -26.91 -7.14
C PHE A 37 -1.44 -27.96 -6.89
N GLU A 38 -1.14 -28.90 -6.00
CA GLU A 38 -2.13 -29.82 -5.43
C GLU A 38 -2.25 -29.53 -3.94
N LEU A 39 -3.48 -29.37 -3.49
CA LEU A 39 -3.83 -29.03 -2.11
C LEU A 39 -4.66 -30.18 -1.54
N GLU A 40 -4.15 -30.82 -0.51
CA GLU A 40 -4.82 -31.89 0.23
C GLU A 40 -5.62 -31.26 1.37
N ASP A 41 -6.87 -31.71 1.56
CA ASP A 41 -7.66 -31.44 2.75
C ASP A 41 -7.64 -32.66 3.69
N PRO A 42 -6.81 -32.65 4.75
CA PRO A 42 -6.75 -33.77 5.69
C PRO A 42 -8.06 -33.99 6.45
N SER A 43 -8.93 -32.97 6.53
CA SER A 43 -10.21 -33.04 7.22
C SER A 43 -11.34 -33.58 6.34
N SER A 44 -11.13 -33.60 5.01
CA SER A 44 -12.15 -33.97 4.01
C SER A 44 -13.48 -33.22 4.19
N ALA A 45 -13.42 -31.99 4.67
CA ALA A 45 -14.56 -31.12 4.90
C ALA A 45 -14.87 -30.24 3.68
N VAL A 46 -13.88 -30.00 2.82
CA VAL A 46 -14.04 -29.21 1.59
C VAL A 46 -14.76 -30.02 0.52
N HIS A 47 -15.86 -29.47 0.00
CA HIS A 47 -16.60 -30.01 -1.14
C HIS A 47 -16.53 -29.01 -2.29
N TYR A 48 -16.17 -29.46 -3.49
CA TYR A 48 -16.09 -28.61 -4.68
C TYR A 48 -16.40 -29.40 -5.95
N GLN A 49 -16.69 -28.69 -7.04
CA GLN A 49 -16.87 -29.21 -8.38
C GLN A 49 -15.90 -28.53 -9.36
N VAL A 50 -15.72 -29.15 -10.53
CA VAL A 50 -14.92 -28.56 -11.60
C VAL A 50 -15.58 -27.26 -12.06
N GLY A 51 -14.82 -26.17 -11.98
CA GLY A 51 -15.30 -24.83 -12.30
C GLY A 51 -15.40 -23.93 -11.07
N ASP A 52 -15.37 -24.49 -9.86
CA ASP A 52 -15.36 -23.70 -8.62
C ASP A 52 -14.03 -22.94 -8.47
N ALA A 53 -14.10 -21.78 -7.80
CA ALA A 53 -12.95 -20.96 -7.50
C ALA A 53 -12.47 -21.20 -6.06
N LEU A 54 -11.15 -21.25 -5.87
CA LEU A 54 -10.53 -21.29 -4.56
C LEU A 54 -9.86 -19.94 -4.28
N GLU A 55 -10.29 -19.27 -3.21
CA GLU A 55 -9.60 -18.10 -2.69
C GLU A 55 -8.42 -18.56 -1.80
N ILE A 56 -7.25 -17.94 -2.00
CA ILE A 56 -6.04 -18.23 -1.23
C ILE A 56 -5.67 -16.95 -0.48
N LEU A 57 -5.47 -17.04 0.82
CA LEU A 57 -4.96 -15.95 1.65
C LEU A 57 -3.43 -15.97 1.66
N PRO A 58 -2.73 -15.11 0.90
CA PRO A 58 -1.28 -15.07 0.90
C PRO A 58 -0.73 -14.42 2.17
N SER A 59 0.55 -14.63 2.43
CA SER A 59 1.32 -13.83 3.37
C SER A 59 2.36 -13.00 2.62
N GLN A 60 2.64 -11.79 3.13
CA GLN A 60 3.66 -10.92 2.59
C GLN A 60 5.07 -11.51 2.75
N ASN A 61 5.98 -11.07 1.87
CA ASN A 61 7.37 -11.45 1.94
C ASN A 61 7.97 -11.10 3.33
N PRO A 62 8.52 -12.07 4.08
CA PRO A 62 9.02 -11.81 5.44
C PRO A 62 10.11 -10.74 5.51
N SER A 63 10.98 -10.65 4.50
CA SER A 63 12.02 -9.63 4.42
C SER A 63 11.43 -8.23 4.23
N ALA A 64 10.38 -8.10 3.40
CA ALA A 64 9.67 -6.84 3.22
C ALA A 64 8.95 -6.40 4.51
N VAL A 65 8.29 -7.32 5.19
CA VAL A 65 7.64 -7.06 6.49
C VAL A 65 8.66 -6.57 7.52
N ASN A 66 9.80 -7.26 7.65
CA ASN A 66 10.85 -6.86 8.58
C ASN A 66 11.44 -5.48 8.22
N ALA A 67 11.65 -5.20 6.93
CA ALA A 67 12.14 -3.90 6.46
C ALA A 67 11.15 -2.76 6.78
N PHE A 68 9.84 -3.00 6.57
CA PHE A 68 8.78 -2.06 6.91
C PHE A 68 8.76 -1.75 8.41
N ILE A 69 8.72 -2.78 9.26
CA ILE A 69 8.69 -2.63 10.73
C ILE A 69 9.92 -1.83 11.21
N LYS A 70 11.11 -2.17 10.70
CA LYS A 70 12.35 -1.46 11.02
C LYS A 70 12.30 0.00 10.57
N ARG A 71 11.78 0.27 9.36
CA ARG A 71 11.67 1.63 8.81
C ARG A 71 10.72 2.50 9.62
N CYS A 72 9.62 1.92 10.11
CA CYS A 72 8.64 2.62 10.94
C CYS A 72 9.01 2.67 12.43
N ASN A 73 10.14 2.08 12.83
CA ASN A 73 10.59 2.00 14.22
C ASN A 73 9.51 1.42 15.16
N LEU A 74 8.89 0.32 14.74
CA LEU A 74 7.84 -0.36 15.48
C LEU A 74 8.37 -1.63 16.17
N ASP A 75 7.74 -2.00 17.28
CA ASP A 75 8.01 -3.28 17.95
C ASP A 75 7.21 -4.42 17.29
N PRO A 76 7.86 -5.41 16.65
CA PRO A 76 7.17 -6.50 15.96
C PRO A 76 6.32 -7.39 16.89
N ASP A 77 6.71 -7.51 18.17
CA ASP A 77 6.07 -8.40 19.14
C ASP A 77 4.99 -7.70 19.96
N CYS A 78 4.80 -6.39 19.78
CA CYS A 78 3.74 -5.67 20.45
C CYS A 78 2.36 -6.15 19.97
N TYR A 79 1.42 -6.22 20.91
CA TYR A 79 0.03 -6.54 20.62
C TYR A 79 -0.77 -5.26 20.39
N ILE A 80 -1.37 -5.14 19.20
CA ILE A 80 -2.22 -4.02 18.80
C ILE A 80 -3.69 -4.42 18.73
N SER A 81 -4.57 -3.42 18.74
CA SER A 81 -6.01 -3.57 18.48
C SER A 81 -6.45 -2.49 17.49
N ILE A 82 -7.27 -2.86 16.51
CA ILE A 82 -7.74 -1.94 15.46
C ILE A 82 -9.23 -1.71 15.63
N ARG A 83 -9.63 -0.44 15.61
CA ARG A 83 -11.03 -0.02 15.79
C ARG A 83 -11.35 1.12 14.82
N ALA A 84 -12.55 1.11 14.27
CA ALA A 84 -13.03 2.22 13.46
C ALA A 84 -13.18 3.49 14.31
N LYS A 85 -12.76 4.63 13.77
CA LYS A 85 -12.87 5.94 14.44
C LYS A 85 -14.33 6.41 14.36
N GLY A 86 -15.10 6.25 15.44
CA GLY A 86 -16.52 6.67 15.48
C GLY A 86 -17.41 5.92 16.48
N GLY A 87 -16.96 4.77 17.01
CA GLY A 87 -17.63 4.07 18.11
C GLY A 87 -18.60 2.96 17.70
N ASP A 88 -18.64 1.93 18.55
CA ASP A 88 -19.48 0.73 18.51
C ASP A 88 -20.98 1.05 18.48
N GLU A 89 -21.67 0.67 17.40
CA GLU A 89 -23.12 0.41 17.38
C GLU A 89 -23.39 -0.98 16.77
N VAL A 90 -22.49 -1.96 16.94
CA VAL A 90 -22.73 -3.33 16.45
C VAL A 90 -22.48 -4.35 17.58
N SER A 91 -23.61 -4.68 18.21
CA SER A 91 -23.95 -5.96 18.87
C SER A 91 -22.85 -6.71 19.63
N LYS A 92 -22.95 -6.63 20.96
CA LYS A 92 -22.38 -7.56 21.95
C LYS A 92 -23.00 -8.97 21.88
N SER A 93 -23.01 -9.64 20.72
CA SER A 93 -23.66 -10.96 20.57
C SER A 93 -22.74 -12.10 20.16
N SER A 94 -21.43 -12.03 20.42
CA SER A 94 -20.60 -13.23 20.37
C SER A 94 -19.54 -13.25 21.49
N PRO A 95 -19.57 -14.23 22.42
CA PRO A 95 -18.55 -14.40 23.46
C PRO A 95 -17.15 -14.70 22.90
N VAL A 96 -17.04 -14.96 21.59
CA VAL A 96 -15.79 -15.32 20.91
C VAL A 96 -14.94 -14.08 20.55
N ASN A 97 -15.50 -12.86 20.62
CA ASN A 97 -14.80 -11.65 20.20
C ASN A 97 -13.71 -11.17 21.16
N GLY A 98 -13.86 -11.37 22.48
CA GLY A 98 -13.01 -10.70 23.49
C GLY A 98 -11.54 -11.15 23.57
N LEU A 99 -11.19 -12.33 23.06
CA LEU A 99 -9.79 -12.83 23.07
C LEU A 99 -9.06 -12.55 21.74
N MET A 100 -9.80 -12.26 20.67
CA MET A 100 -9.28 -12.11 19.30
C MET A 100 -9.09 -10.63 18.89
N ASP A 101 -9.20 -9.70 19.84
CA ASP A 101 -9.06 -8.25 19.62
C ASP A 101 -7.60 -7.77 19.59
N ARG A 102 -6.68 -8.67 19.95
CA ARG A 102 -5.26 -8.36 20.08
C ARG A 102 -4.45 -9.25 19.15
N ILE A 103 -3.71 -8.60 18.29
CA ILE A 103 -2.89 -9.22 17.25
C ILE A 103 -1.46 -8.71 17.37
N LYS A 104 -0.48 -9.59 17.22
CA LYS A 104 0.91 -9.15 17.12
C LYS A 104 1.07 -8.25 15.90
N LEU A 105 1.70 -7.10 16.05
CA LEU A 105 1.90 -6.14 14.97
C LEU A 105 2.53 -6.79 13.73
N LYS A 106 3.57 -7.60 13.92
CA LYS A 106 4.22 -8.30 12.79
C LYS A 106 3.24 -9.19 12.02
N THR A 107 2.37 -9.89 12.74
CA THR A 107 1.36 -10.77 12.16
C THR A 107 0.28 -9.95 11.46
N PHE A 108 -0.10 -8.78 11.97
CA PHE A 108 -0.98 -7.86 11.26
C PHE A 108 -0.39 -7.46 9.91
N VAL A 109 0.81 -6.85 9.93
CA VAL A 109 1.47 -6.35 8.72
C VAL A 109 1.66 -7.46 7.69
N ALA A 110 2.05 -8.66 8.11
CA ALA A 110 2.32 -9.76 7.20
C ALA A 110 1.08 -10.24 6.43
N LEU A 111 -0.13 -10.03 6.96
CA LEU A 111 -1.32 -10.73 6.50
C LEU A 111 -2.44 -9.81 6.02
N THR A 112 -2.38 -8.52 6.35
CA THR A 112 -3.45 -7.57 6.03
C THR A 112 -2.96 -6.35 5.25
N MET A 113 -1.64 -6.11 5.18
CA MET A 113 -1.08 -4.92 4.55
C MET A 113 -0.28 -5.31 3.31
N ASP A 114 -0.51 -4.61 2.20
CA ASP A 114 0.45 -4.57 1.11
C ASP A 114 1.53 -3.54 1.43
N VAL A 115 2.74 -4.02 1.70
CA VAL A 115 3.90 -3.18 2.03
C VAL A 115 4.98 -3.18 0.95
N ALA A 116 4.81 -3.94 -0.14
CA ALA A 116 5.89 -4.16 -1.10
C ALA A 116 5.45 -4.40 -2.55
N SER A 117 4.22 -4.85 -2.81
CA SER A 117 3.77 -5.17 -4.17
C SER A 117 3.25 -3.95 -4.93
N ALA A 118 2.70 -2.95 -4.24
CA ALA A 118 2.13 -1.77 -4.88
C ALA A 118 2.83 -0.47 -4.51
N SER A 119 2.96 0.43 -5.49
CA SER A 119 3.29 1.84 -5.22
C SER A 119 2.11 2.50 -4.50
N PRO A 120 2.34 3.27 -3.43
CA PRO A 120 1.28 3.97 -2.73
C PRO A 120 0.49 4.90 -3.67
N GLY A 121 -0.82 5.00 -3.44
CA GLY A 121 -1.68 5.93 -4.18
C GLY A 121 -1.41 7.41 -3.84
N ARG A 122 -1.94 8.34 -4.63
CA ARG A 122 -1.74 9.80 -4.45
C ARG A 122 -2.06 10.30 -3.03
N TYR A 123 -3.18 9.83 -2.49
CA TYR A 123 -3.64 10.20 -1.14
C TYR A 123 -2.62 9.85 -0.05
N PHE A 124 -1.87 8.76 -0.22
CA PHE A 124 -0.80 8.42 0.71
C PHE A 124 0.26 9.53 0.77
N TYR A 125 0.73 10.01 -0.39
CA TYR A 125 1.73 11.08 -0.45
C TYR A 125 1.22 12.41 0.09
N GLU A 126 -0.06 12.72 -0.15
CA GLU A 126 -0.73 13.88 0.43
C GLU A 126 -0.67 13.84 1.96
N ILE A 127 -1.10 12.73 2.56
CA ILE A 127 -1.06 12.55 4.02
C ILE A 127 0.37 12.60 4.55
N MET A 128 1.31 11.92 3.90
CA MET A 128 2.71 11.91 4.32
C MET A 128 3.35 13.31 4.28
N SER A 129 2.90 14.20 3.39
CA SER A 129 3.43 15.57 3.31
C SER A 129 3.22 16.39 4.59
N TYR A 130 2.19 16.07 5.38
CA TYR A 130 1.94 16.71 6.68
C TYR A 130 2.93 16.27 7.77
N PHE A 131 3.54 15.10 7.62
CA PHE A 131 4.49 14.53 8.57
C PHE A 131 5.96 14.79 8.21
N ALA A 132 6.24 15.26 6.99
CA ALA A 132 7.59 15.59 6.56
C ALA A 132 8.11 16.87 7.24
N THR A 133 9.27 16.79 7.88
CA THR A 133 9.89 17.91 8.59
C THR A 133 10.80 18.75 7.69
N ALA A 134 11.41 18.13 6.67
CA ALA A 134 12.28 18.83 5.73
C ALA A 134 11.47 19.43 4.57
N GLN A 135 11.70 20.70 4.26
CA GLN A 135 10.94 21.43 3.24
C GLN A 135 11.01 20.77 1.86
N HIS A 136 12.19 20.33 1.44
CA HIS A 136 12.38 19.67 0.15
C HIS A 136 11.68 18.30 0.07
N GLU A 137 11.56 17.57 1.18
CA GLU A 137 10.81 16.30 1.23
C GLU A 137 9.31 16.56 1.11
N LYS A 138 8.80 17.60 1.81
CA LYS A 138 7.40 18.02 1.72
C LYS A 138 7.01 18.42 0.30
N GLU A 139 7.86 19.20 -0.36
CA GLU A 139 7.66 19.57 -1.77
C GLU A 139 7.63 18.35 -2.68
N ARG A 140 8.56 17.40 -2.48
CA ARG A 140 8.61 16.16 -3.27
C ARG A 140 7.37 15.30 -3.06
N LEU A 141 6.89 15.16 -1.82
CA LEU A 141 5.65 14.44 -1.51
C LEU A 141 4.43 15.11 -2.12
N HIS A 142 4.37 16.45 -2.09
CA HIS A 142 3.30 17.18 -2.76
C HIS A 142 3.30 16.92 -4.28
N CYS A 143 4.46 16.89 -4.92
CA CYS A 143 4.56 16.53 -6.35
C CYS A 143 4.04 15.12 -6.64
N PHE A 144 4.21 14.15 -5.73
CA PHE A 144 3.65 12.80 -5.91
C PHE A 144 2.12 12.75 -5.71
N ALA A 145 1.56 13.68 -4.95
CA ALA A 145 0.12 13.78 -4.72
C ALA A 145 -0.64 14.46 -5.88
N THR A 146 0.02 15.34 -6.65
CA THR A 146 -0.61 16.14 -7.72
C THR A 146 -0.69 15.40 -9.06
N THR A 147 -1.65 15.81 -9.91
CA THR A 147 -1.78 15.28 -11.29
C THR A 147 -0.68 15.79 -12.23
N GLU A 148 -0.51 15.18 -13.41
CA GLU A 148 0.42 15.69 -14.43
C GLU A 148 0.06 17.11 -14.88
N ASP A 149 -1.23 17.40 -15.06
CA ASP A 149 -1.70 18.75 -15.42
C ASP A 149 -1.38 19.79 -14.33
N GLU A 150 -1.52 19.41 -13.06
CA GLU A 150 -1.17 20.27 -11.94
C GLU A 150 0.34 20.47 -11.82
N LYS A 151 1.15 19.44 -12.09
CA LYS A 151 2.62 19.55 -12.15
C LYS A 151 3.03 20.53 -13.25
N GLU A 152 2.45 20.41 -14.44
CA GLU A 152 2.74 21.33 -15.55
C GLU A 152 2.36 22.78 -15.18
N ARG A 153 1.21 22.96 -14.52
CA ARG A 153 0.77 24.28 -14.04
C ARG A 153 1.72 24.85 -12.97
N LEU A 154 2.18 24.03 -12.02
CA LEU A 154 3.15 24.42 -10.99
C LEU A 154 4.50 24.79 -11.61
N GLN A 155 4.94 24.04 -12.63
CA GLN A 155 6.18 24.31 -13.34
C GLN A 155 6.11 25.61 -14.16
N LYS A 156 4.98 25.86 -14.85
CA LYS A 156 4.72 27.14 -15.51
C LYS A 156 4.74 28.31 -14.52
N LYS A 157 4.13 28.14 -13.34
CA LYS A 157 4.16 29.16 -12.27
C LYS A 157 5.57 29.42 -11.74
N ARG A 158 6.39 28.37 -11.53
CA ARG A 158 7.79 28.51 -11.12
C ARG A 158 8.59 29.29 -12.17
N LEU A 159 8.48 28.90 -13.44
CA LEU A 159 9.17 29.59 -14.54
C LEU A 159 8.71 31.05 -14.68
N GLN A 160 7.41 31.32 -14.50
CA GLN A 160 6.90 32.70 -14.49
C GLN A 160 7.46 33.52 -13.33
N LYS A 161 7.59 32.94 -12.13
CA LYS A 161 8.18 33.60 -10.96
C LYS A 161 9.65 33.92 -11.19
N GLU A 162 10.42 32.95 -11.70
CA GLU A 162 11.84 33.13 -12.04
C GLU A 162 12.02 34.22 -13.11
N ARG A 163 11.19 34.23 -14.16
CA ARG A 163 11.19 35.30 -15.16
C ARG A 163 10.86 36.66 -14.55
N LEU A 164 9.88 36.75 -13.65
CA LEU A 164 9.53 38.00 -12.97
C LEU A 164 10.68 38.51 -12.08
N GLU A 165 11.38 37.61 -11.40
CA GLU A 165 12.57 37.93 -10.60
C GLU A 165 13.74 38.38 -11.48
N GLU A 166 13.95 37.73 -12.62
CA GLU A 166 14.93 38.13 -13.64
C GLU A 166 14.62 39.54 -14.16
N PHE A 167 13.37 39.81 -14.56
CA PHE A 167 12.96 41.15 -15.03
C PHE A 167 13.02 42.23 -13.95
N ALA A 168 12.88 41.87 -12.67
CA ALA A 168 13.05 42.79 -11.55
C ALA A 168 14.53 43.10 -11.24
N SER A 169 15.46 42.25 -11.71
CA SER A 169 16.90 42.43 -11.53
C SER A 169 17.46 43.60 -12.38
N PRO A 170 18.59 44.21 -11.99
CA PRO A 170 19.21 45.30 -12.75
C PRO A 170 19.57 44.91 -14.19
N GLU A 171 19.95 43.66 -14.42
CA GLU A 171 20.37 43.12 -15.73
C GLU A 171 19.16 42.76 -16.62
N GLY A 172 18.07 42.28 -16.02
CA GLY A 172 16.86 41.88 -16.76
C GLY A 172 15.93 43.04 -17.17
N ARG A 173 16.09 44.25 -16.61
CA ARG A 173 15.30 45.43 -16.99
C ARG A 173 15.48 45.82 -18.46
N ASP A 174 16.68 45.68 -19.00
CA ASP A 174 16.97 45.98 -20.41
C ASP A 174 16.30 44.97 -21.36
N GLY A 175 16.14 43.71 -20.93
CA GLY A 175 15.41 42.68 -21.66
C GLY A 175 13.91 42.93 -21.76
N LEU A 176 13.30 43.59 -20.76
CA LEU A 176 11.87 43.94 -20.75
C LEU A 176 11.52 44.96 -21.85
N TYR A 177 12.43 45.92 -22.10
CA TYR A 177 12.27 46.92 -23.16
C TYR A 177 12.26 46.29 -24.56
N GLN A 178 13.08 45.27 -24.81
CA GLN A 178 13.11 44.59 -26.12
C GLN A 178 11.92 43.65 -26.33
N TYR A 179 11.36 43.07 -25.26
CA TYR A 179 10.22 42.16 -25.34
C TYR A 179 8.92 42.91 -25.70
N ASN A 180 8.68 44.09 -25.12
CA ASN A 180 7.50 44.91 -25.40
C ASN A 180 7.49 45.58 -26.79
N HIS A 181 8.62 45.58 -27.51
CA HIS A 181 8.72 46.11 -28.87
C HIS A 181 8.55 45.04 -29.96
N LYS A 182 8.23 43.79 -29.59
CA LYS A 182 8.01 42.67 -30.53
C LYS A 182 6.55 42.23 -30.68
N GLU A 183 5.60 42.88 -29.99
CA GLU A 183 4.17 42.83 -30.31
C GLU A 183 3.76 44.04 -31.16
#